data_AF-A0A3N6E8C9-F1
#
_entry.id   AF-A0A3N6E8C9-F1
#
_cell.length_a   1.000
_cell.length_b   1.000
_cell.length_c   1.000
_cell.angle_alpha   90.00
_cell.angle_beta   90.00
_cell.angle_gamma   90.00
#
_symmetry.space_group_name_H-M   'P 1'
#
loop_
_entity.id
_entity.type
_entity.pdbx_description
1 polymer ?
#
loop_
_entity_poly.entity_id
_entity_poly.type
_entity_poly.pdbx_seq_one_letter_code
_entity_poly.pdbx_strand_id
1 'polypeptide(L)'
;MSEDYEALGRAVREARIRQGMTQTQLAEVAGVSRATLQNLERGGRLRSLNLVKIESVLGWAPGSVQALLEGGAPSPIEEMPEAVGASSVTLSEEELAQAVTSAMVATVDTVTAAEIREVARRMVEDLKQRGIL
;
A
#
# COMPACT_ATOMS: atom_id res chain seq x y z
N MET A 1 5.17 -20.94 7.66
CA MET A 1 5.52 -19.96 8.70
C MET A 1 4.27 -19.69 9.51
N SER A 2 4.33 -19.86 10.83
CA SER A 2 3.21 -19.58 11.74
C SER A 2 3.14 -18.09 12.01
N GLU A 3 2.06 -17.42 11.61
CA GLU A 3 1.82 -16.01 11.91
C GLU A 3 1.78 -15.79 13.43
N ASP A 4 2.71 -14.98 13.96
CA ASP A 4 2.81 -14.71 15.41
C ASP A 4 1.94 -13.52 15.83
N TYR A 5 0.64 -13.78 15.97
CA TYR A 5 -0.29 -12.77 16.46
C TYR A 5 -0.06 -12.39 17.92
N GLU A 6 0.53 -13.26 18.74
CA GLU A 6 0.85 -12.93 20.12
C GLU A 6 1.94 -11.85 20.19
N ALA A 7 2.99 -11.97 19.39
CA ALA A 7 4.02 -10.94 19.26
C ALA A 7 3.44 -9.62 18.74
N LEU A 8 2.60 -9.69 17.70
CA LEU A 8 1.90 -8.51 17.18
C LEU A 8 1.04 -7.83 18.25
N GLY A 9 0.25 -8.60 18.99
CA GLY A 9 -0.61 -8.09 20.06
C GLY A 9 0.17 -7.41 21.18
N ARG A 10 1.30 -7.98 21.60
CA ARG A 10 2.22 -7.37 22.56
C ARG A 10 2.80 -6.06 22.04
N ALA A 11 3.32 -6.05 20.81
CA ALA A 11 3.92 -4.86 20.21
C ALA A 11 2.91 -3.70 20.08
N VAL A 12 1.67 -4.00 19.66
CA VAL A 12 0.59 -3.01 19.59
C VAL A 12 0.28 -2.43 20.97
N ARG A 13 0.15 -3.29 21.98
CA ARG A 13 -0.10 -2.87 23.36
C ARG A 13 1.01 -1.97 23.90
N GLU A 14 2.26 -2.33 23.68
CA GLU A 14 3.41 -1.56 24.12
C GLU A 14 3.48 -0.20 23.42
N ALA A 15 3.30 -0.14 22.11
CA ALA A 15 3.28 1.12 21.37
C ALA A 15 2.15 2.04 21.84
N ARG A 16 0.95 1.49 22.04
CA ARG A 16 -0.18 2.25 22.60
C ARG A 16 0.14 2.84 23.97
N ILE A 17 0.75 2.07 24.86
CA ILE A 17 1.13 2.53 26.21
C ILE A 17 2.22 3.61 26.13
N ARG A 18 3.22 3.45 25.25
CA ARG A 18 4.25 4.48 25.02
C ARG A 18 3.68 5.81 24.56
N GLN A 19 2.61 5.79 23.77
CA GLN A 19 1.90 7.00 23.35
C GLN A 19 0.87 7.52 24.37
N GLY A 20 0.78 6.91 25.56
CA GLY A 20 -0.15 7.33 26.62
C GLY A 20 -1.63 7.09 26.30
N MET A 21 -1.93 6.21 25.34
CA MET A 21 -3.30 5.98 24.89
C MET A 21 -3.97 4.82 25.65
N THR A 22 -5.27 4.97 25.93
CA THR A 22 -6.15 3.87 26.33
C THR A 22 -6.54 3.01 25.12
N GLN A 23 -7.02 1.78 25.36
CA GLN A 23 -7.55 0.93 24.28
C GLN A 23 -8.71 1.62 23.53
N THR A 24 -9.57 2.33 24.24
CA THR A 24 -10.69 3.06 23.63
C THR A 24 -10.18 4.16 22.69
N GLN A 25 -9.21 4.97 23.13
CA GLN A 25 -8.65 6.05 22.31
C GLN A 25 -7.98 5.53 21.04
N LEU A 26 -7.13 4.50 21.13
CA LEU A 26 -6.51 3.92 19.94
C LEU A 26 -7.55 3.35 18.98
N ALA A 27 -8.56 2.65 19.51
CA ALA A 27 -9.63 2.08 18.69
C ALA A 27 -10.45 3.16 17.96
N GLU A 28 -10.78 4.26 18.65
CA GLU A 28 -11.50 5.40 18.09
C GLU A 28 -10.70 6.07 16.95
N VAL A 29 -9.42 6.37 17.19
CA VAL A 29 -8.57 7.01 16.17
C VAL A 29 -8.34 6.09 14.97
N ALA A 30 -8.18 4.78 15.19
CA ALA A 30 -8.03 3.80 14.13
C ALA A 30 -9.36 3.43 13.43
N GLY A 31 -10.52 3.92 13.91
CA GLY A 31 -11.83 3.59 13.34
C GLY A 31 -12.16 2.09 13.43
N VAL A 32 -11.81 1.45 14.55
CA VAL A 32 -12.14 0.05 14.89
C VAL A 32 -12.88 -0.02 16.22
N SER A 33 -13.51 -1.16 16.54
CA SER A 33 -14.16 -1.31 17.85
C SER A 33 -13.13 -1.55 18.96
N ARG A 34 -13.41 -1.11 20.19
CA ARG A 34 -12.58 -1.43 21.37
C ARG A 34 -12.39 -2.96 21.54
N ALA A 35 -13.43 -3.74 21.27
CA ALA A 35 -13.37 -5.20 21.34
C ALA A 35 -12.43 -5.79 20.29
N THR A 36 -12.38 -5.19 19.09
CA THR A 36 -11.44 -5.56 18.02
C THR A 36 -10.00 -5.30 18.44
N LEU A 37 -9.70 -4.13 19.01
CA LEU A 37 -8.37 -3.83 19.52
C LEU A 37 -7.99 -4.75 20.69
N GLN A 38 -8.92 -5.00 21.62
CA GLN A 38 -8.70 -5.88 22.75
C GLN A 38 -8.42 -7.33 22.30
N ASN A 39 -9.10 -7.81 21.26
CA ASN A 39 -8.83 -9.12 20.67
C ASN A 39 -7.42 -9.17 20.06
N LEU A 40 -7.01 -8.14 19.32
CA LEU A 40 -5.66 -8.03 18.75
C LEU A 40 -4.58 -8.08 19.83
N GLU A 41 -4.71 -7.28 20.90
CA GLU A 41 -3.72 -7.22 21.99
C GLU A 41 -3.59 -8.54 22.77
N ARG A 42 -4.54 -9.46 22.62
CA ARG A 42 -4.51 -10.82 23.20
C ARG A 42 -3.98 -11.88 22.21
N GLY A 43 -3.52 -11.48 21.03
CA GLY A 43 -3.08 -12.41 19.99
C GLY A 43 -4.19 -12.95 19.11
N GLY A 44 -5.36 -12.30 19.12
CA GLY A 44 -6.47 -12.65 18.25
C GLY A 44 -6.21 -12.21 16.81
N ARG A 45 -6.60 -13.07 15.85
CA ARG A 45 -6.53 -12.77 14.42
C ARG A 45 -7.53 -11.68 14.02
N LEU A 46 -7.08 -10.74 13.19
CA LEU A 46 -7.90 -9.66 12.63
C LEU A 46 -7.82 -9.67 11.10
N ARG A 47 -8.80 -9.00 10.46
CA ARG A 47 -8.74 -8.74 9.01
C ARG A 47 -7.63 -7.74 8.71
N SER A 48 -6.94 -7.94 7.58
CA SER A 48 -5.80 -7.13 7.15
C SER A 48 -6.10 -5.62 7.13
N LEU A 49 -7.30 -5.23 6.70
CA LEU A 49 -7.71 -3.82 6.69
C LEU A 49 -7.69 -3.15 8.08
N ASN A 50 -8.07 -3.87 9.14
CA ASN A 50 -8.04 -3.32 10.49
C ASN A 50 -6.62 -3.21 11.02
N LEU A 51 -5.72 -4.10 10.60
CA LEU A 51 -4.31 -4.04 10.96
C LEU A 51 -3.64 -2.81 10.34
N VAL A 52 -3.93 -2.53 9.06
CA VAL A 52 -3.44 -1.33 8.34
C VAL A 52 -3.92 -0.02 8.99
N LYS A 53 -5.16 0.00 9.50
CA LYS A 53 -5.67 1.15 10.24
C LYS A 53 -4.98 1.36 11.59
N ILE A 54 -4.56 0.28 12.25
CA ILE A 54 -3.90 0.35 13.55
C ILE A 54 -2.42 0.73 13.37
N GLU A 55 -1.73 0.17 12.38
CA GLU A 55 -0.31 0.50 12.11
C GLU A 55 -0.13 1.99 11.79
N SER A 56 -1.05 2.59 11.03
CA SER A 56 -0.97 4.01 10.66
C SER A 56 -1.12 4.93 11.87
N VAL A 57 -2.02 4.62 12.80
CA VAL A 57 -2.20 5.40 14.03
C VAL A 57 -1.02 5.26 14.99
N LEU A 58 -0.40 4.08 15.02
CA LEU A 58 0.79 3.84 15.83
C LEU A 58 2.06 4.48 15.24
N GLY A 59 1.98 5.11 14.07
CA GLY A 59 3.13 5.72 13.40
C GLY A 59 4.10 4.67 12.86
N TRP A 60 3.60 3.49 12.52
CA TRP A 60 4.40 2.42 11.92
C TRP A 60 4.33 2.49 10.39
N ALA A 61 5.46 2.22 9.74
CA ALA A 61 5.52 2.14 8.28
C ALA A 61 4.64 0.98 7.77
N PRO A 62 4.02 1.12 6.58
CA PRO A 62 3.24 0.04 5.97
C PRO A 62 4.06 -1.26 5.90
N GLY A 63 3.46 -2.38 6.33
CA GLY A 63 4.14 -3.68 6.36
C GLY A 63 4.84 -4.00 7.68
N SER A 64 4.88 -3.07 8.64
CA SER A 64 5.38 -3.34 10.00
C SER A 64 4.60 -4.45 10.71
N VAL A 65 3.29 -4.55 10.43
CA VAL A 65 2.46 -5.66 10.92
C VAL A 65 2.94 -6.99 10.34
N GLN A 66 3.23 -7.05 9.05
CA GLN A 66 3.70 -8.27 8.39
C GLN A 66 5.06 -8.68 8.94
N ALA A 67 5.98 -7.72 9.11
CA ALA A 67 7.28 -7.96 9.72
C ALA A 67 7.13 -8.55 11.13
N LEU A 68 6.21 -8.04 11.95
CA LEU A 68 5.91 -8.60 13.27
C LEU A 68 5.33 -10.02 13.22
N LEU A 69 4.42 -10.29 12.28
CA LEU A 69 3.85 -11.64 12.10
C LEU A 69 4.91 -12.67 11.65
N GLU A 70 5.97 -12.21 11.00
CA GLU A 70 7.13 -12.99 10.57
C GLU A 70 8.23 -13.09 11.65
N GLY A 71 8.03 -12.47 12.83
CA GLY A 71 8.97 -12.49 13.95
C GLY A 71 10.00 -11.36 13.95
N GLY A 72 9.84 -10.36 13.08
CA GLY A 72 10.61 -9.12 13.04
C GLY A 72 10.11 -8.06 14.02
N ALA A 73 10.40 -6.79 13.73
CA ALA A 73 10.05 -5.64 14.55
C ALA A 73 9.32 -4.57 13.72
N PRO A 74 8.47 -3.72 14.33
CA PRO A 74 7.81 -2.64 13.62
C PRO A 74 8.79 -1.49 13.32
N SER A 75 8.64 -0.86 12.17
CA SER A 75 9.47 0.27 11.74
C SER A 75 8.72 1.60 11.98
N PRO A 76 9.27 2.55 12.78
CA PRO A 76 8.70 3.89 12.89
C PRO A 76 8.74 4.65 11.56
N ILE A 77 7.86 5.64 11.41
CA ILE A 77 7.82 6.53 10.22
C ILE A 77 8.93 7.62 10.25
N GLU A 78 9.62 7.86 11.37
CA GLU A 78 10.85 8.68 11.47
C GLU A 78 12.05 7.72 11.58
N GLU A 79 13.06 7.67 10.71
CA GLU A 79 13.70 8.65 9.85
C GLU A 79 13.60 8.25 8.37
N MET A 80 13.32 9.21 7.49
CA MET A 80 13.87 9.20 6.13
C MET A 80 15.30 9.76 6.22
N PRO A 81 16.37 8.95 6.28
CA PRO A 81 17.54 9.29 5.50
C PRO A 81 17.10 9.17 4.04
N GLU A 82 17.27 10.23 3.27
CA GLU A 82 17.33 10.12 1.83
C GLU A 82 18.22 8.92 1.46
N ALA A 83 17.68 8.01 0.64
CA ALA A 83 18.32 6.82 0.08
C ALA A 83 18.64 5.67 1.05
N VAL A 84 17.80 4.62 1.06
CA VAL A 84 18.01 3.42 0.22
C VAL A 84 16.78 2.49 0.31
N GLY A 85 16.23 2.09 -0.84
CA GLY A 85 15.47 0.84 -0.95
C GLY A 85 13.97 0.92 -1.18
N ALA A 86 13.41 2.07 -1.57
CA ALA A 86 12.32 1.98 -2.53
C ALA A 86 12.93 1.35 -3.78
N SER A 87 12.54 0.11 -4.10
CA SER A 87 12.60 -0.34 -5.48
C SER A 87 11.63 0.56 -6.25
N SER A 88 12.08 1.78 -6.52
CA SER A 88 11.50 2.61 -7.53
C SER A 88 11.83 1.85 -8.80
N VAL A 89 10.88 1.02 -9.23
CA VAL A 89 10.87 0.55 -10.61
C VAL A 89 10.73 1.84 -11.42
N THR A 90 11.86 2.43 -11.79
CA THR A 90 11.92 3.33 -12.93
C THR A 90 11.67 2.44 -14.13
N LEU A 91 10.40 2.15 -14.40
CA LEU A 91 10.03 1.64 -15.70
C LEU A 91 10.51 2.70 -16.67
N SER A 92 11.52 2.35 -17.46
CA SER A 92 11.88 3.11 -18.64
C SER A 92 10.63 3.26 -19.52
N GLU A 93 10.61 4.31 -20.34
CA GLU A 93 9.53 4.52 -21.30
C GLU A 93 9.29 3.26 -22.18
N GLU A 94 10.36 2.49 -22.44
CA GLU A 94 10.31 1.19 -23.10
C GLU A 94 9.62 0.10 -22.29
N GLU A 95 9.88 -0.02 -20.99
CA GLU A 95 9.24 -1.02 -20.13
C GLU A 95 7.76 -0.70 -19.89
N LEU A 96 7.42 0.58 -19.80
CA LEU A 96 6.02 1.03 -19.74
C LEU A 96 5.30 0.73 -21.07
N ALA A 97 5.95 0.99 -22.20
CA ALA A 97 5.41 0.66 -23.52
C ALA A 97 5.21 -0.86 -23.71
N GLN A 98 6.15 -1.68 -23.22
CA GLN A 98 6.02 -3.15 -23.26
C GLN A 98 4.88 -3.63 -22.36
N ALA A 99 4.77 -3.11 -21.14
CA ALA A 99 3.68 -3.49 -20.22
C ALA A 99 2.29 -3.14 -20.78
N VAL A 100 2.15 -1.95 -21.39
CA VAL A 100 0.90 -1.54 -22.05
C VAL A 100 0.61 -2.40 -23.28
N THR A 101 1.63 -2.73 -24.08
CA THR A 101 1.48 -3.59 -25.27
C THR A 101 1.04 -5.00 -24.87
N SER A 102 1.63 -5.58 -23.83
CA SER A 102 1.26 -6.90 -23.30
C SER A 102 -0.15 -6.89 -22.69
N ALA A 103 -0.57 -5.79 -22.05
CA ALA A 103 -1.93 -5.65 -21.53
C ALA A 103 -2.98 -5.54 -22.65
N MET A 104 -2.66 -4.91 -23.79
CA MET A 104 -3.58 -4.80 -24.92
C MET A 104 -3.81 -6.14 -25.65
N VAL A 105 -2.90 -7.11 -25.56
CA VAL A 105 -3.10 -8.45 -26.18
C VAL A 105 -4.16 -9.28 -25.45
N ALA A 106 -4.51 -8.94 -24.19
CA ALA A 106 -5.45 -9.71 -23.39
C ALA A 106 -6.90 -9.18 -23.42
N THR A 107 -7.16 -8.02 -24.06
CA THR A 107 -8.51 -7.47 -24.14
C THR A 107 -8.79 -6.89 -25.53
N VAL A 108 -9.69 -7.59 -26.24
CA VAL A 108 -10.38 -7.23 -27.50
C VAL A 108 -9.76 -7.82 -28.77
N ASP A 109 -10.44 -8.84 -29.27
CA ASP A 109 -10.35 -9.32 -30.66
C ASP A 109 -10.59 -8.17 -31.66
N THR A 110 -9.64 -8.05 -32.59
CA THR A 110 -9.69 -7.30 -33.87
C THR A 110 -9.72 -5.78 -33.82
N VAL A 111 -8.65 -5.14 -33.34
CA VAL A 111 -8.21 -3.84 -33.87
C VAL A 111 -6.74 -3.96 -34.28
N THR A 112 -6.42 -3.64 -35.52
CA THR A 112 -5.07 -3.77 -36.04
C THR A 112 -4.18 -2.60 -35.58
N ALA A 113 -2.87 -2.85 -35.43
CA ALA A 113 -1.91 -1.81 -35.06
C ALA A 113 -1.89 -0.61 -36.04
N ALA A 114 -2.40 -0.79 -37.27
CA ALA A 114 -2.56 0.29 -38.24
C ALA A 114 -3.70 1.25 -37.85
N GLU A 115 -4.82 0.73 -37.35
CA GLU A 115 -5.97 1.53 -36.91
C GLU A 115 -5.66 2.32 -35.63
N ILE A 116 -4.89 1.73 -34.71
CA ILE A 116 -4.43 2.41 -33.49
C ILE A 116 -3.55 3.62 -33.84
N ARG A 117 -2.62 3.46 -34.79
CA ARG A 117 -1.75 4.57 -35.24
C ARG A 117 -2.52 5.69 -35.93
N GLU A 118 -3.57 5.34 -36.67
CA GLU A 118 -4.42 6.31 -37.35
C GLU A 118 -5.21 7.17 -36.35
N VAL A 119 -5.79 6.56 -35.32
CA VAL A 119 -6.51 7.30 -34.27
C VAL A 119 -5.56 8.23 -33.51
N ALA A 120 -4.38 7.74 -33.13
CA ALA A 120 -3.38 8.56 -32.44
C ALA A 120 -2.96 9.79 -33.26
N ARG A 121 -2.77 9.63 -34.58
CA ARG A 121 -2.41 10.73 -35.47
C ARG A 121 -3.47 11.83 -35.50
N ARG A 122 -4.74 11.45 -35.59
CA ARG A 122 -5.88 12.39 -35.61
C ARG A 122 -6.01 13.17 -34.31
N MET A 123 -5.75 12.54 -33.16
CA MET A 123 -5.80 13.21 -31.87
C MET A 123 -4.68 14.25 -31.73
N VAL A 124 -3.45 13.94 -32.16
CA VAL A 124 -2.33 14.89 -32.15
C VAL A 124 -2.62 16.09 -33.06
N GLU A 125 -3.25 15.86 -34.21
CA GLU A 125 -3.60 16.91 -35.16
C GLU A 125 -4.71 17.84 -34.63
N ASP A 126 -5.74 17.29 -33.98
CA ASP A 126 -6.79 18.07 -33.32
C ASP A 126 -6.23 18.94 -32.18
N LEU A 127 -5.27 18.43 -31.40
CA LEU A 127 -4.64 19.19 -30.32
C LEU A 127 -3.78 20.36 -30.83
N LYS A 128 -3.07 20.18 -31.96
CA LYS A 128 -2.34 21.28 -32.64
C LYS A 128 -3.30 22.34 -33.17
N GLN A 129 -4.43 21.93 -33.77
CA GLN A 129 -5.43 22.88 -34.27
C GLN A 129 -6.11 23.68 -33.14
N ARG A 130 -6.22 23.09 -31.95
CA ARG A 130 -6.75 23.74 -30.75
C ARG A 130 -5.71 24.59 -30.00
N GLY A 131 -4.45 24.63 -30.48
CA GLY A 131 -3.37 25.41 -29.86
C GLY A 131 -2.94 24.91 -28.49
N ILE A 132 -3.22 23.64 -28.17
CA ILE A 132 -2.84 22.98 -26.90
C ILE A 132 -1.40 22.44 -27.01
N LEU A 133 -0.90 22.29 -28.24
CA LEU A 133 0.44 21.82 -28.62
C LEU A 133 1.05 22.74 -29.68
#